data_AF-A0A3C0UXN8-F1
#
_entry.id   AF-A0A3C0UXN8-F1
#
_cell.length_a   1.000
_cell.length_b   1.000
_cell.length_c   1.000
_cell.angle_alpha   90.00
_cell.angle_beta   90.00
_cell.angle_gamma   90.00
#
_symmetry.space_group_name_H-M   'P 1'
#
loop_
_entity.id
_entity.type
_entity.pdbx_description
1 polymer ?
#
loop_
_entity_poly.entity_id
_entity_poly.type
_entity_poly.pdbx_seq_one_letter_code
_entity_poly.pdbx_strand_id
1 'polypeptide(L)'
;MKLPLFIVKTFNYEYWPWWLFYLPMAPYWLYLALKSRSFTYFTAVNPGIEAGGFYGESKIDILRKINPEYLPTTVFIAHKTSFEETLRLLKSNHLQFPIIAKPNIGERGTNVAKIENIGQLEVYHIQANDAYILQKFIDYPIELGVLFSRLPNEKMGRVSSLTMKEFLKVVGDGSSTVRKLIDKSNRARFQLAALSSKLGNQLDEIPAKGEIRLLEPIGNHCRGTKFVNVNHLINSRLNAVFNDVSKDFSGFYYGRFDLKVASLDDLYRGKNIKIMELNGVSSDPGHIYDPSYRLWKAYRDLCWHWKRSATISIINQKSGVAPLPLGEVWGIVKTHLI
;
A
#
# COMPACT_ATOMS: atom_id res chain seq x y z
N MET A 1 -27.63 -15.98 14.65
CA MET A 1 -26.80 -15.30 15.66
C MET A 1 -25.53 -14.77 15.01
N LYS A 2 -25.06 -13.58 15.39
CA LYS A 2 -23.79 -13.03 14.88
C LYS A 2 -22.64 -13.81 15.50
N LEU A 3 -21.66 -14.21 14.69
CA LEU A 3 -20.46 -14.83 15.22
C LEU A 3 -19.69 -13.81 16.09
N PRO A 4 -19.26 -14.18 17.29
CA PRO A 4 -18.28 -13.40 18.05
C PRO A 4 -17.03 -13.12 17.21
N LEU A 5 -16.48 -11.91 17.31
CA LEU A 5 -15.33 -11.50 16.49
C LEU A 5 -14.09 -12.35 16.73
N PHE A 6 -13.92 -12.90 17.93
CA PHE A 6 -12.81 -13.81 18.22
C PHE A 6 -12.91 -15.09 17.39
N ILE A 7 -14.12 -15.66 17.19
CA ILE A 7 -14.32 -16.84 16.34
C ILE A 7 -13.99 -16.51 14.89
N VAL A 8 -14.49 -15.37 14.39
CA VAL A 8 -14.18 -14.89 13.04
C VAL A 8 -12.66 -14.75 12.87
N LYS A 9 -11.97 -14.13 13.82
CA LYS A 9 -10.52 -13.94 13.80
C LYS A 9 -9.77 -15.27 13.81
N THR A 10 -10.20 -16.27 14.58
CA THR A 10 -9.54 -17.58 14.64
C THR A 10 -9.58 -18.30 13.29
N PHE A 11 -10.71 -18.28 12.58
CA PHE A 11 -10.87 -19.06 11.34
C PHE A 11 -10.56 -18.31 10.05
N ASN A 12 -10.32 -17.00 10.11
CA ASN A 12 -10.01 -16.18 8.94
C ASN A 12 -8.63 -15.55 9.10
N TYR A 13 -7.63 -16.13 8.45
CA TYR A 13 -6.22 -15.74 8.62
C TYR A 13 -5.92 -14.31 8.17
N GLU A 14 -6.77 -13.70 7.35
CA GLU A 14 -6.65 -12.28 6.99
C GLU A 14 -6.68 -11.35 8.21
N TYR A 15 -7.26 -11.79 9.33
CA TYR A 15 -7.28 -11.03 10.59
C TYR A 15 -6.23 -11.51 11.61
N TRP A 16 -5.38 -12.47 11.25
CA TRP A 16 -4.35 -12.96 12.17
C TRP A 16 -3.29 -11.88 12.41
N PRO A 17 -2.72 -11.81 13.63
CA PRO A 17 -1.52 -11.03 13.86
C PRO A 17 -0.40 -11.49 12.92
N TRP A 18 0.41 -10.53 12.45
CA TRP A 18 1.48 -10.80 11.49
C TRP A 18 2.43 -11.93 11.95
N TRP A 19 2.79 -11.96 13.23
CA TRP A 19 3.71 -12.98 13.77
C TRP A 19 3.13 -14.39 13.65
N LEU A 20 1.82 -14.56 13.86
CA LEU A 20 1.16 -15.87 13.79
C LEU A 20 1.10 -16.35 12.34
N PHE A 21 0.80 -15.44 11.42
CA PHE A 21 0.76 -15.74 10.00
C PHE A 21 2.14 -16.10 9.45
N TYR A 22 3.20 -15.38 9.86
CA TYR A 22 4.56 -15.56 9.35
C TYR A 22 5.40 -16.61 10.06
N LEU A 23 5.06 -17.02 11.28
CA LEU A 23 5.83 -18.02 12.04
C LEU A 23 6.09 -19.32 11.26
N PRO A 24 5.12 -19.93 10.55
CA PRO A 24 5.36 -21.13 9.74
C PRO A 24 6.32 -20.92 8.57
N MET A 25 6.54 -19.66 8.15
CA MET A 25 7.43 -19.33 7.04
C MET A 25 8.89 -19.14 7.47
N ALA A 26 9.17 -18.99 8.78
CA ALA A 26 10.52 -18.75 9.28
C ALA A 26 11.58 -19.79 8.84
N PRO A 27 11.29 -21.11 8.80
CA PRO A 27 12.26 -22.09 8.28
C PRO A 27 12.61 -21.86 6.81
N TYR A 28 11.65 -21.43 6.00
CA TYR A 28 11.87 -21.15 4.59
C TYR A 28 12.70 -19.88 4.38
N TRP A 29 12.45 -18.84 5.18
CA TRP A 29 13.31 -17.66 5.20
C TRP A 29 14.75 -18.01 5.58
N LEU A 30 14.96 -18.85 6.61
CA LEU A 30 16.29 -19.29 7.02
C LEU A 30 17.02 -20.05 5.90
N TYR A 31 16.31 -20.95 5.21
CA TYR A 31 16.86 -21.63 4.03
C TYR A 31 17.31 -20.64 2.95
N LEU A 32 16.49 -19.62 2.64
CA LEU A 32 16.84 -18.59 1.66
C LEU A 32 18.01 -17.73 2.12
N ALA A 33 18.07 -17.35 3.40
CA ALA A 33 19.16 -16.59 3.99
C ALA A 33 20.51 -17.32 3.88
N LEU A 34 20.52 -18.63 4.15
CA LEU A 34 21.69 -19.49 3.96
C LEU A 34 22.09 -19.55 2.49
N LYS A 35 21.12 -19.74 1.59
CA LYS A 35 21.35 -19.79 0.14
C LYS A 35 21.90 -18.48 -0.43
N SER A 36 21.43 -17.34 0.07
CA SER A 36 21.90 -16.00 -0.30
C SER A 36 23.12 -15.54 0.48
N ARG A 37 23.62 -16.35 1.43
CA ARG A 37 24.75 -16.03 2.33
C ARG A 37 24.55 -14.72 3.11
N SER A 38 23.31 -14.39 3.46
CA SER A 38 22.97 -13.18 4.22
C SER A 38 21.58 -13.29 4.84
N PHE A 39 21.45 -12.97 6.12
CA PHE A 39 20.16 -12.86 6.83
C PHE A 39 19.35 -11.63 6.42
N THR A 40 20.02 -10.63 5.83
CA THR A 40 19.44 -9.36 5.39
C THR A 40 19.40 -9.27 3.86
N TYR A 41 19.42 -10.41 3.16
CA TYR A 41 19.50 -10.47 1.70
C TYR A 41 18.45 -9.61 0.98
N PHE A 42 17.27 -9.43 1.60
CA PHE A 42 16.18 -8.62 1.08
C PHE A 42 16.58 -7.16 0.85
N THR A 43 17.56 -6.63 1.59
CA THR A 43 18.05 -5.26 1.43
C THR A 43 18.77 -5.01 0.10
N ALA A 44 19.31 -6.06 -0.52
CA ALA A 44 19.93 -5.99 -1.85
C ALA A 44 18.93 -6.23 -3.00
N VAL A 45 17.64 -6.38 -2.72
CA VAL A 45 16.63 -6.68 -3.75
C VAL A 45 16.39 -5.49 -4.66
N ASN A 46 16.28 -4.28 -4.11
CA ASN A 46 16.09 -3.05 -4.87
C ASN A 46 17.20 -2.05 -4.56
N PRO A 47 18.37 -2.12 -5.21
CA PRO A 47 19.48 -1.19 -4.95
C PRO A 47 19.11 0.29 -5.15
N GLY A 48 18.07 0.57 -5.94
CA GLY A 48 17.54 1.91 -6.17
C GLY A 48 16.64 2.43 -5.04
N ILE A 49 16.37 1.64 -4.00
CA ILE A 49 15.55 2.01 -2.84
C ILE A 49 16.33 1.70 -1.57
N GLU A 50 16.32 2.62 -0.61
CA GLU A 50 16.97 2.44 0.68
C GLU A 50 16.55 1.13 1.35
N ALA A 51 17.53 0.35 1.82
CA ALA A 51 17.32 -0.99 2.39
C ALA A 51 16.43 -1.93 1.55
N GLY A 52 16.39 -1.75 0.23
CA GLY A 52 15.53 -2.54 -0.68
C GLY A 52 14.03 -2.19 -0.59
N GLY A 53 13.68 -1.13 0.12
CA GLY A 53 12.31 -0.78 0.55
C GLY A 53 11.78 -1.79 1.57
N PHE A 54 12.62 -2.09 2.57
CA PHE A 54 12.24 -2.93 3.70
C PHE A 54 11.45 -2.13 4.74
N TYR A 55 11.94 -0.94 5.09
CA TYR A 55 11.32 -0.07 6.08
C TYR A 55 11.92 1.34 6.02
N GLY A 56 11.10 2.36 6.29
CA GLY A 56 11.58 3.73 6.48
C GLY A 56 11.87 4.51 5.20
N GLU A 57 11.52 3.98 4.03
CA GLU A 57 11.80 4.65 2.76
C GLU A 57 11.11 6.02 2.60
N SER A 58 11.84 6.94 1.98
CA SER A 58 11.32 8.24 1.54
C SER A 58 10.40 8.07 0.34
N LYS A 59 9.09 8.34 0.54
CA LYS A 59 8.09 8.25 -0.54
C LYS A 59 8.41 9.15 -1.72
N ILE A 60 8.89 10.38 -1.47
CA ILE A 60 9.17 11.31 -2.56
C ILE A 60 10.35 10.83 -3.43
N ASP A 61 11.36 10.20 -2.83
CA ASP A 61 12.53 9.73 -3.58
C ASP A 61 12.22 8.52 -4.45
N ILE A 62 11.29 7.67 -4.02
CA ILE A 62 10.73 6.60 -4.84
C ILE A 62 9.88 7.19 -5.98
N LEU A 63 8.94 8.08 -5.67
CA LEU A 63 8.03 8.65 -6.67
C LEU A 63 8.80 9.39 -7.77
N ARG A 64 9.86 10.15 -7.43
CA ARG A 64 10.71 10.85 -8.41
C ARG A 64 11.39 9.94 -9.44
N LYS A 65 11.50 8.63 -9.16
CA LYS A 65 12.12 7.64 -10.06
C LYS A 65 11.11 6.92 -10.96
N ILE A 66 9.82 7.17 -10.78
CA ILE A 66 8.75 6.65 -11.62
C ILE A 66 8.49 7.66 -12.74
N ASN A 67 8.16 7.17 -13.95
CA ASN A 67 7.80 8.05 -15.06
C ASN A 67 6.64 9.00 -14.64
N PRO A 68 6.84 10.35 -14.74
CA PRO A 68 5.86 11.35 -14.31
C PRO A 68 4.47 11.23 -14.92
N GLU A 69 4.33 10.63 -16.11
CA GLU A 69 3.02 10.39 -16.74
C GLU A 69 2.09 9.57 -15.84
N TYR A 70 2.66 8.60 -15.12
CA TYR A 70 1.92 7.72 -14.21
C TYR A 70 1.73 8.31 -12.82
N LEU A 71 2.24 9.52 -12.54
CA LEU A 71 2.16 10.11 -11.22
C LEU A 71 1.03 11.14 -11.14
N PRO A 72 0.36 11.25 -9.99
CA PRO A 72 -0.40 12.45 -9.66
C PRO A 72 0.56 13.62 -9.39
N THR A 73 0.10 14.85 -9.64
CA THR A 73 0.83 16.06 -9.20
C THR A 73 1.14 15.94 -7.71
N THR A 74 2.42 16.09 -7.37
CA THR A 74 2.95 15.82 -6.04
C THR A 74 3.89 16.94 -5.63
N VAL A 75 3.65 17.51 -4.45
CA VAL A 75 4.45 18.58 -3.85
C VAL A 75 5.05 18.04 -2.55
N PHE A 76 6.36 18.17 -2.40
CA PHE A 76 7.06 17.82 -1.17
C PHE A 76 7.19 19.06 -0.28
N ILE A 77 6.81 18.91 0.98
CA ILE A 77 6.94 19.94 2.01
C ILE A 77 8.03 19.49 2.97
N ALA A 78 9.16 20.18 2.94
CA ALA A 78 10.28 19.89 3.83
C ALA A 78 9.91 20.23 5.28
N HIS A 79 10.56 19.57 6.23
CA HIS A 79 10.41 19.89 7.65
C HIS A 79 10.73 21.38 7.89
N LYS A 80 9.94 22.05 8.75
CA LYS A 80 10.02 23.49 9.07
C LYS A 80 9.69 24.45 7.91
N THR A 81 9.17 23.96 6.79
CA THR A 81 8.58 24.85 5.76
C THR A 81 7.41 25.62 6.39
N SER A 82 7.29 26.92 6.16
CA SER A 82 6.15 27.68 6.70
C SER A 82 4.84 27.37 5.97
N PHE A 83 3.70 27.65 6.61
CA PHE A 83 2.41 27.48 5.96
C PHE A 83 2.25 28.38 4.73
N GLU A 84 2.76 29.62 4.79
CA GLU A 84 2.76 30.55 3.65
C GLU A 84 3.57 30.02 2.46
N GLU A 85 4.75 29.45 2.71
CA GLU A 85 5.55 28.80 1.66
C GLU A 85 4.81 27.57 1.11
N THR A 86 4.17 26.79 1.98
CA THR A 86 3.34 25.65 1.56
C THR A 86 2.25 26.10 0.58
N LEU A 87 1.53 27.18 0.88
CA LEU A 87 0.50 27.73 -0.03
C LEU A 87 1.09 28.23 -1.36
N ARG A 88 2.29 28.85 -1.33
CA ARG A 88 3.00 29.25 -2.55
C ARG A 88 3.36 28.05 -3.41
N LEU A 89 3.84 26.96 -2.81
CA LEU A 89 4.17 25.72 -3.50
C LEU A 89 2.93 25.05 -4.13
N LEU A 90 1.77 25.08 -3.46
CA LEU A 90 0.51 24.59 -4.05
C LEU A 90 0.16 25.37 -5.32
N LYS A 91 0.24 26.70 -5.24
CA LYS A 91 -0.11 27.59 -6.34
C LYS A 91 0.82 27.42 -7.53
N SER A 92 2.14 27.36 -7.30
CA SER A 92 3.14 27.19 -8.37
C SER A 92 3.06 25.83 -9.07
N ASN A 93 2.61 24.80 -8.36
CA ASN A 93 2.41 23.46 -8.91
C ASN A 93 0.97 23.21 -9.42
N HIS A 94 0.11 24.24 -9.44
CA HIS A 94 -1.29 24.14 -9.84
C HIS A 94 -2.06 23.03 -9.11
N LEU A 95 -1.74 22.79 -7.83
CA LEU A 95 -2.35 21.75 -7.03
C LEU A 95 -3.61 22.30 -6.34
N GLN A 96 -4.77 21.73 -6.70
CA GLN A 96 -6.10 22.16 -6.23
C GLN A 96 -6.73 21.14 -5.29
N PHE A 97 -7.58 21.61 -4.38
CA PHE A 97 -8.36 20.75 -3.49
C PHE A 97 -9.46 19.99 -4.26
N PRO A 98 -9.81 18.76 -3.83
CA PRO A 98 -9.21 18.04 -2.70
C PRO A 98 -7.80 17.50 -2.99
N ILE A 99 -6.99 17.39 -1.94
CA ILE A 99 -5.65 16.81 -1.98
C ILE A 99 -5.48 15.75 -0.90
N ILE A 100 -4.51 14.86 -1.08
CA ILE A 100 -4.06 13.91 -0.07
C ILE A 100 -2.79 14.46 0.59
N ALA A 101 -2.81 14.58 1.91
CA ALA A 101 -1.63 14.83 2.73
C ALA A 101 -1.16 13.51 3.35
N LYS A 102 0.14 13.23 3.27
CA LYS A 102 0.75 12.03 3.88
C LYS A 102 2.19 12.29 4.32
N PRO A 103 2.67 11.68 5.42
CA PRO A 103 4.08 11.76 5.81
C PRO A 103 5.01 11.25 4.70
N ASN A 104 6.18 11.87 4.55
CA ASN A 104 7.17 11.40 3.57
C ASN A 104 7.68 10.00 3.96
N ILE A 105 7.92 9.78 5.25
CA ILE A 105 8.27 8.49 5.83
C ILE A 105 7.13 8.06 6.75
N GLY A 106 6.67 6.82 6.63
CA GLY A 106 5.57 6.31 7.45
C GLY A 106 4.83 5.15 6.80
N GLU A 107 4.15 4.37 7.61
CA GLU A 107 3.59 3.07 7.21
C GLU A 107 2.09 3.00 7.46
N ARG A 108 1.44 2.02 6.80
CA ARG A 108 0.04 1.61 7.08
C ARG A 108 -1.03 2.71 7.00
N GLY A 109 -0.75 3.80 6.28
CA GLY A 109 -1.68 4.92 6.15
C GLY A 109 -1.84 5.75 7.42
N THR A 110 -0.89 5.69 8.35
CA THR A 110 -0.83 6.57 9.52
C THR A 110 -0.65 8.02 9.06
N ASN A 111 -1.42 8.94 9.66
CA ASN A 111 -1.45 10.37 9.32
C ASN A 111 -1.72 10.66 7.83
N VAL A 112 -2.38 9.77 7.09
CA VAL A 112 -2.87 10.08 5.75
C VAL A 112 -4.24 10.75 5.87
N ALA A 113 -4.39 11.93 5.27
CA ALA A 113 -5.61 12.72 5.34
C ALA A 113 -6.04 13.20 3.94
N LYS A 114 -7.36 13.17 3.69
CA LYS A 114 -7.96 13.91 2.57
C LYS A 114 -8.28 15.32 3.06
N ILE A 115 -7.72 16.30 2.36
CA ILE A 115 -7.82 17.72 2.68
C ILE A 115 -8.73 18.37 1.63
N GLU A 116 -9.86 18.90 2.06
CA GLU A 116 -10.90 19.49 1.21
C GLU A 116 -10.71 21.00 1.02
N ASN A 117 -9.97 21.67 1.91
CA ASN A 117 -9.79 23.12 1.88
C ASN A 117 -8.53 23.57 2.66
N ILE A 118 -8.23 24.87 2.55
CA ILE A 118 -7.07 25.51 3.18
C ILE A 118 -7.07 25.36 4.70
N GLY A 119 -8.22 25.52 5.37
CA GLY A 119 -8.29 25.40 6.83
C GLY A 119 -7.94 24.00 7.32
N GLN A 120 -8.39 22.96 6.61
CA GLN A 120 -7.97 21.58 6.90
C GLN A 120 -6.47 21.36 6.65
N LEU A 121 -5.90 22.01 5.62
CA LEU A 121 -4.47 21.94 5.34
C LEU A 121 -3.64 22.58 6.45
N GLU A 122 -4.09 23.73 6.97
CA GLU A 122 -3.44 24.43 8.08
C GLU A 122 -3.39 23.56 9.34
N VAL A 123 -4.53 22.95 9.70
CA VAL A 123 -4.61 22.01 10.83
C VAL A 123 -3.63 20.86 10.64
N TYR A 124 -3.60 20.24 9.45
CA TYR A 124 -2.65 19.17 9.15
C TYR A 124 -1.20 19.66 9.25
N HIS A 125 -0.89 20.84 8.71
CA HIS A 125 0.46 21.41 8.70
C HIS A 125 0.99 21.64 10.12
N ILE A 126 0.15 22.16 11.03
CA ILE A 126 0.51 22.35 12.44
C ILE A 126 0.77 21.02 13.15
N GLN A 127 0.00 19.98 12.80
CA GLN A 127 0.13 18.64 13.40
C GLN A 127 1.28 17.82 12.79
N ALA A 128 1.75 18.19 11.60
CA ALA A 128 2.84 17.51 10.91
C ALA A 128 4.16 17.83 11.60
N ASN A 129 4.67 16.88 12.37
CA ASN A 129 5.95 17.01 13.10
C ASN A 129 7.19 16.81 12.20
N ASP A 130 7.01 16.51 10.92
CA ASP A 130 8.07 16.12 9.99
C ASP A 130 7.71 16.46 8.54
N ALA A 131 8.64 16.18 7.61
CA ALA A 131 8.41 16.36 6.19
C ALA A 131 7.24 15.51 5.67
N TYR A 132 6.43 16.08 4.78
CA TYR A 132 5.24 15.42 4.23
C TYR A 132 5.03 15.75 2.75
N ILE A 133 4.09 15.03 2.14
CA ILE A 133 3.76 15.14 0.73
C ILE A 133 2.31 15.56 0.59
N LEU A 134 2.06 16.49 -0.32
CA LEU A 134 0.75 16.89 -0.80
C LEU A 134 0.57 16.39 -2.22
N GLN A 135 -0.46 15.61 -2.45
CA GLN A 135 -0.67 14.89 -3.71
C GLN A 135 -2.09 15.12 -4.21
N LYS A 136 -2.25 15.30 -5.52
CA LYS A 136 -3.57 15.46 -6.15
C LYS A 136 -4.46 14.28 -5.77
N PHE A 137 -5.69 14.56 -5.32
CA PHE A 137 -6.68 13.52 -5.11
C PHE A 137 -7.11 12.93 -6.45
N ILE A 138 -7.02 11.61 -6.57
CA ILE A 138 -7.43 10.88 -7.77
C ILE A 138 -8.77 10.19 -7.50
N ASP A 139 -9.77 10.54 -8.29
CA ASP A 139 -11.17 10.11 -8.19
C ASP A 139 -11.52 8.94 -9.13
N TYR A 140 -10.52 8.38 -9.81
CA TYR A 140 -10.71 7.19 -10.64
C TYR A 140 -11.34 6.03 -9.85
N PRO A 141 -12.27 5.28 -10.48
CA PRO A 141 -13.14 4.35 -9.78
C PRO A 141 -12.46 3.04 -9.35
N ILE A 142 -11.33 2.67 -9.97
CA ILE A 142 -10.64 1.41 -9.70
C ILE A 142 -9.33 1.70 -8.96
N GLU A 143 -9.19 1.17 -7.74
CA GLU A 143 -7.92 1.15 -6.99
C GLU A 143 -7.34 -0.27 -6.96
N LEU A 144 -6.06 -0.38 -7.34
CA LEU A 144 -5.34 -1.64 -7.49
C LEU A 144 -4.03 -1.65 -6.71
N GLY A 145 -3.71 -2.80 -6.12
CA GLY A 145 -2.34 -3.18 -5.75
C GLY A 145 -1.77 -4.12 -6.80
N VAL A 146 -0.69 -3.73 -7.46
CA VAL A 146 -0.02 -4.50 -8.51
C VAL A 146 1.37 -4.88 -8.07
N LEU A 147 1.59 -6.15 -7.76
CA LEU A 147 2.91 -6.65 -7.41
C LEU A 147 3.66 -7.12 -8.65
N PHE A 148 4.75 -6.44 -8.95
CA PHE A 148 5.59 -6.68 -10.12
C PHE A 148 6.99 -7.14 -9.69
N SER A 149 7.59 -8.02 -10.49
CA SER A 149 9.01 -8.33 -10.33
C SER A 149 9.72 -8.65 -11.65
N ARG A 150 11.00 -8.29 -11.73
CA ARG A 150 11.91 -8.52 -12.86
C ARG A 150 13.26 -8.98 -12.30
N LEU A 151 13.87 -10.03 -12.85
CA LEU A 151 15.25 -10.34 -12.44
C LEU A 151 16.21 -9.29 -12.99
N PRO A 152 17.33 -9.01 -12.30
CA PRO A 152 18.29 -8.01 -12.79
C PRO A 152 18.88 -8.31 -14.18
N ASN A 153 18.94 -9.58 -14.55
CA ASN A 153 19.42 -10.04 -15.86
C ASN A 153 18.31 -10.25 -16.90
N GLU A 154 17.05 -9.93 -16.57
CA GLU A 154 15.90 -10.03 -17.48
C GLU A 154 15.49 -8.65 -17.98
N LYS A 155 15.17 -8.51 -19.26
CA LYS A 155 14.61 -7.26 -19.82
C LYS A 155 13.18 -7.04 -19.37
N MET A 156 12.41 -8.13 -19.27
CA MET A 156 10.98 -8.13 -18.97
C MET A 156 10.71 -8.79 -17.62
N GLY A 157 9.92 -8.13 -16.79
CA GLY A 157 9.32 -8.68 -15.58
C GLY A 157 7.89 -9.15 -15.79
N ARG A 158 7.27 -9.55 -14.69
CA ARG A 158 5.89 -10.04 -14.64
C ARG A 158 5.14 -9.49 -13.44
N VAL A 159 3.86 -9.23 -13.63
CA VAL A 159 2.90 -9.06 -12.54
C VAL A 159 2.58 -10.44 -11.98
N SER A 160 2.62 -10.54 -10.66
CA SER A 160 2.45 -11.79 -9.91
C SER A 160 1.31 -11.73 -8.89
N SER A 161 0.83 -10.52 -8.59
CA SER A 161 -0.36 -10.28 -7.79
C SER A 161 -1.09 -9.06 -8.33
N LEU A 162 -2.39 -9.20 -8.56
CA LEU A 162 -3.29 -8.10 -8.83
C LEU A 162 -4.42 -8.13 -7.81
N THR A 163 -4.56 -7.04 -7.07
CA THR A 163 -5.50 -6.92 -5.96
C THR A 163 -6.38 -5.72 -6.17
N MET A 164 -7.69 -5.92 -6.21
CA MET A 164 -8.66 -4.82 -6.21
C MET A 164 -9.01 -4.43 -4.78
N LYS A 165 -9.14 -3.14 -4.53
CA LYS A 165 -9.49 -2.62 -3.21
C LYS A 165 -10.95 -2.20 -3.16
N GLU A 166 -11.70 -2.86 -2.28
CA GLU A 166 -13.08 -2.50 -1.95
C GLU A 166 -13.08 -1.76 -0.61
N PHE A 167 -13.32 -0.45 -0.63
CA PHE A 167 -13.33 0.35 0.59
C PHE A 167 -14.47 -0.04 1.53
N LEU A 168 -14.24 0.19 2.82
CA LEU A 168 -15.23 -0.10 3.84
C LEU A 168 -16.41 0.85 3.72
N LYS A 169 -17.60 0.28 3.48
CA LYS A 169 -18.85 1.01 3.27
C LYS A 169 -20.03 0.27 3.87
N VAL A 170 -21.13 0.99 4.08
CA VAL A 170 -22.46 0.43 4.34
C VAL A 170 -23.45 0.96 3.31
N VAL A 171 -24.54 0.21 3.11
CA VAL A 171 -25.64 0.61 2.22
C VAL A 171 -26.86 0.88 3.08
N GLY A 172 -27.45 2.06 2.93
CA GLY A 172 -28.65 2.46 3.64
C GLY A 172 -29.83 1.55 3.29
N ASP A 173 -30.57 1.14 4.32
CA ASP A 173 -31.85 0.46 4.17
C ASP A 173 -33.04 1.40 4.46
N GLY A 174 -32.78 2.70 4.71
CA GLY A 174 -33.78 3.72 4.99
C GLY A 174 -34.36 3.69 6.42
N SER A 175 -33.88 2.79 7.29
CA SER A 175 -34.45 2.61 8.64
C SER A 175 -33.41 2.32 9.74
N SER A 176 -32.28 1.73 9.38
CA SER A 176 -31.18 1.43 10.29
C SER A 176 -30.17 2.58 10.32
N THR A 177 -29.68 2.91 11.51
CA THR A 177 -28.55 3.83 11.64
C THR A 177 -27.27 3.23 11.06
N VAL A 178 -26.29 4.08 10.73
CA VAL A 178 -24.95 3.64 10.29
C VAL A 178 -24.35 2.61 11.27
N ARG A 179 -24.48 2.83 12.58
CA ARG A 179 -24.05 1.91 13.62
C ARG A 179 -24.68 0.52 13.49
N LYS A 180 -26.00 0.45 13.26
CA LYS A 180 -26.71 -0.82 13.06
C LYS A 180 -26.30 -1.51 11.76
N LEU A 181 -26.03 -0.74 10.70
CA LEU A 181 -25.54 -1.27 9.43
C LEU A 181 -24.11 -1.82 9.53
N ILE A 182 -23.22 -1.14 10.27
CA ILE A 182 -21.86 -1.65 10.58
C ILE A 182 -21.95 -3.02 11.25
N ASP A 183 -22.87 -3.19 12.20
CA ASP A 183 -23.02 -4.44 12.94
C ASP A 183 -23.53 -5.61 12.06
N LYS A 184 -23.90 -5.37 10.81
CA LYS A 184 -24.22 -6.43 9.82
C LYS A 184 -22.97 -6.99 9.11
N SER A 185 -21.81 -6.33 9.21
CA SER A 185 -20.57 -6.73 8.54
C SER A 185 -19.46 -7.05 9.54
N ASN A 186 -18.92 -8.28 9.52
CA ASN A 186 -17.80 -8.65 10.39
C ASN A 186 -16.58 -7.73 10.19
N ARG A 187 -16.27 -7.37 8.95
CA ARG A 187 -15.16 -6.46 8.62
C ARG A 187 -15.38 -5.07 9.21
N ALA A 188 -16.60 -4.53 9.10
CA ALA A 188 -16.92 -3.22 9.67
C ALA A 188 -16.92 -3.26 11.20
N ARG A 189 -17.41 -4.35 11.80
CA ARG A 189 -17.38 -4.57 13.26
C ARG A 189 -15.95 -4.54 13.82
N PHE A 190 -14.95 -5.09 13.13
CA PHE A 190 -13.55 -4.99 13.54
C PHE A 190 -13.03 -3.55 13.59
N GLN A 191 -13.64 -2.63 12.84
CA GLN A 191 -13.23 -1.22 12.77
C GLN A 191 -14.12 -0.30 13.64
N LEU A 192 -15.11 -0.83 14.35
CA LEU A 192 -16.13 -0.03 15.04
C LEU A 192 -15.54 0.97 16.04
N ALA A 193 -14.50 0.60 16.78
CA ALA A 193 -13.84 1.50 17.73
C ALA A 193 -13.21 2.71 17.02
N ALA A 194 -12.41 2.46 15.97
CA ALA A 194 -11.78 3.51 15.17
C ALA A 194 -12.82 4.38 14.44
N LEU A 195 -13.85 3.75 13.88
CA LEU A 195 -14.95 4.46 13.22
C LEU A 195 -15.77 5.32 14.20
N SER A 196 -15.97 4.87 15.44
CA SER A 196 -16.67 5.65 16.47
C SER A 196 -15.92 6.92 16.83
N SER A 197 -14.60 6.85 16.96
CA SER A 197 -13.77 8.02 17.21
C SER A 197 -13.77 8.99 16.02
N LYS A 198 -13.81 8.49 14.78
CA LYS A 198 -13.75 9.30 13.56
C LYS A 198 -15.09 9.93 13.16
N LEU A 199 -16.18 9.17 13.23
CA LEU A 199 -17.49 9.57 12.71
C LEU A 199 -18.38 10.23 13.77
N GLY A 200 -18.15 9.97 15.05
CA GLY A 200 -18.93 10.55 16.15
C GLY A 200 -20.44 10.36 15.93
N ASN A 201 -21.17 11.47 15.97
CA ASN A 201 -22.64 11.51 15.83
C ASN A 201 -23.14 11.02 14.46
N GLN A 202 -22.30 11.00 13.42
CA GLN A 202 -22.69 10.46 12.11
C GLN A 202 -23.00 8.95 12.16
N LEU A 203 -22.60 8.25 13.22
CA LEU A 203 -22.95 6.85 13.42
C LEU A 203 -24.45 6.62 13.68
N ASP A 204 -25.16 7.65 14.14
CA ASP A 204 -26.57 7.56 14.49
C ASP A 204 -27.48 8.11 13.37
N GLU A 205 -26.89 8.63 12.28
CA GLU A 205 -27.60 8.97 11.04
C GLU A 205 -28.22 7.71 10.40
N ILE A 206 -29.38 7.87 9.76
CA ILE A 206 -30.07 6.83 8.98
C ILE A 206 -29.88 7.17 7.49
N PRO A 207 -28.99 6.46 6.77
CA PRO A 207 -28.80 6.69 5.34
C PRO A 207 -30.05 6.26 4.56
N ALA A 208 -30.35 6.99 3.47
CA ALA A 208 -31.47 6.68 2.61
C ALA A 208 -31.34 5.29 1.98
N LYS A 209 -32.46 4.67 1.59
CA LYS A 209 -32.44 3.34 0.97
C LYS A 209 -31.60 3.37 -0.31
N GLY A 210 -30.56 2.55 -0.38
CA GLY A 210 -29.63 2.47 -1.51
C GLY A 210 -28.46 3.46 -1.44
N GLU A 211 -28.45 4.38 -0.48
CA GLU A 211 -27.33 5.31 -0.28
C GLU A 211 -26.07 4.53 0.14
N ILE A 212 -24.96 4.76 -0.57
CA ILE A 212 -23.65 4.19 -0.20
C ILE A 212 -22.94 5.16 0.73
N ARG A 213 -22.82 4.79 2.00
CA ARG A 213 -22.03 5.52 2.99
C ARG A 213 -20.63 4.93 3.08
N LEU A 214 -19.63 5.67 2.62
CA LEU A 214 -18.22 5.31 2.75
C LEU A 214 -17.76 5.56 4.20
N LEU A 215 -17.24 4.53 4.86
CA LEU A 215 -16.79 4.60 6.26
C LEU A 215 -15.28 4.87 6.37
N GLU A 216 -14.50 4.24 5.49
CA GLU A 216 -13.06 4.43 5.40
C GLU A 216 -12.62 4.61 3.94
N PRO A 217 -12.23 5.82 3.51
CA PRO A 217 -11.74 6.07 2.16
C PRO A 217 -10.29 5.62 1.90
N ILE A 218 -9.56 5.15 2.93
CA ILE A 218 -8.16 4.76 2.80
C ILE A 218 -8.04 3.28 2.41
N GLY A 219 -7.41 3.01 1.27
CA GLY A 219 -7.16 1.68 0.69
C GLY A 219 -6.15 0.80 1.42
N ASN A 220 -6.26 0.68 2.75
CA ASN A 220 -5.41 -0.16 3.58
C ASN A 220 -6.20 -1.30 4.24
N HIS A 221 -5.68 -2.52 4.13
CA HIS A 221 -6.33 -3.72 4.68
C HIS A 221 -6.57 -3.64 6.19
N CYS A 222 -5.60 -3.12 6.96
CA CYS A 222 -5.70 -2.98 8.41
C CYS A 222 -6.82 -2.03 8.85
N ARG A 223 -7.23 -1.10 7.96
CA ARG A 223 -8.31 -0.13 8.19
C ARG A 223 -9.67 -0.62 7.68
N GLY A 224 -9.76 -1.89 7.28
CA GLY A 224 -11.01 -2.52 6.84
C GLY A 224 -11.29 -2.38 5.34
N THR A 225 -10.35 -1.91 4.52
CA THR A 225 -10.45 -2.12 3.07
C THR A 225 -10.37 -3.62 2.79
N LYS A 226 -11.29 -4.14 1.99
CA LYS A 226 -11.26 -5.52 1.55
C LYS A 226 -10.36 -5.64 0.33
N PHE A 227 -9.41 -6.56 0.40
CA PHE A 227 -8.56 -6.93 -0.73
C PHE A 227 -9.26 -8.06 -1.49
N VAL A 228 -9.36 -7.92 -2.80
CA VAL A 228 -10.01 -8.90 -3.68
C VAL A 228 -8.99 -9.40 -4.69
N ASN A 229 -8.85 -10.72 -4.76
CA ASN A 229 -7.97 -11.40 -5.70
C ASN A 229 -8.57 -11.32 -7.11
N VAL A 230 -7.89 -10.57 -7.97
CA VAL A 230 -8.26 -10.44 -9.39
C VAL A 230 -7.11 -10.92 -10.29
N ASN A 231 -6.34 -11.90 -9.83
CA ASN A 231 -5.23 -12.49 -10.60
C ASN A 231 -5.67 -13.08 -11.95
N HIS A 232 -6.97 -13.43 -12.11
CA HIS A 232 -7.53 -13.87 -13.40
C HIS A 232 -7.47 -12.79 -14.50
N LEU A 233 -7.23 -11.53 -14.14
CA LEU A 233 -7.04 -10.42 -15.08
C LEU A 233 -5.56 -10.24 -15.51
N ILE A 234 -4.61 -10.94 -14.88
CA ILE A 234 -3.20 -10.84 -15.24
C ILE A 234 -2.98 -11.45 -16.62
N ASN A 235 -2.39 -10.67 -17.53
CA ASN A 235 -2.07 -11.08 -18.90
C ASN A 235 -0.79 -10.39 -19.40
N SER A 236 -0.39 -10.69 -20.64
CA SER A 236 0.81 -10.13 -21.25
C SER A 236 0.76 -8.61 -21.43
N ARG A 237 -0.42 -8.01 -21.67
CA ARG A 237 -0.59 -6.55 -21.77
C ARG A 237 -0.31 -5.88 -20.43
N LEU A 238 -0.82 -6.44 -19.34
CA LEU A 238 -0.53 -5.95 -18.00
C LEU A 238 0.96 -6.04 -17.68
N ASN A 239 1.62 -7.15 -18.03
CA ASN A 239 3.07 -7.26 -17.87
C ASN A 239 3.81 -6.17 -18.67
N ALA A 240 3.43 -5.90 -19.92
CA ALA A 240 4.04 -4.85 -20.73
C ALA A 240 3.91 -3.46 -20.08
N VAL A 241 2.71 -3.10 -19.61
CA VAL A 241 2.47 -1.82 -18.92
C VAL A 241 3.38 -1.65 -17.71
N PHE A 242 3.53 -2.68 -16.86
CA PHE A 242 4.39 -2.57 -15.68
C PHE A 242 5.89 -2.65 -15.98
N ASN A 243 6.27 -3.22 -17.13
CA ASN A 243 7.63 -3.04 -17.64
C ASN A 243 7.87 -1.58 -18.04
N ASP A 244 6.93 -0.95 -18.74
CA ASP A 244 7.05 0.46 -19.15
C ASP A 244 7.02 1.43 -17.96
N VAL A 245 6.20 1.16 -16.94
CA VAL A 245 6.16 1.92 -15.69
C VAL A 245 7.51 1.88 -14.96
N SER A 246 8.21 0.74 -14.99
CA SER A 246 9.44 0.53 -14.23
C SER A 246 10.72 0.68 -15.04
N LYS A 247 10.63 0.94 -16.36
CA LYS A 247 11.78 0.90 -17.28
C LYS A 247 12.91 1.85 -16.89
N ASP A 248 12.57 3.03 -16.38
CA ASP A 248 13.52 4.10 -16.03
C ASP A 248 13.93 4.05 -14.55
N PHE A 249 13.32 3.17 -13.75
CA PHE A 249 13.65 3.00 -12.34
C PHE A 249 14.88 2.10 -12.19
N SER A 250 16.06 2.69 -12.32
CA SER A 250 17.33 1.99 -12.09
C SER A 250 17.40 1.42 -10.67
N GLY A 251 17.71 0.12 -10.57
CA GLY A 251 17.80 -0.59 -9.30
C GLY A 251 16.46 -0.98 -8.66
N PHE A 252 15.34 -0.95 -9.39
CA PHE A 252 14.07 -1.53 -8.94
C PHE A 252 13.76 -2.85 -9.65
N TYR A 253 13.43 -3.88 -8.87
CA TYR A 253 13.25 -5.25 -9.33
C TYR A 253 12.07 -5.97 -8.70
N TYR A 254 11.57 -5.53 -7.55
CA TYR A 254 10.45 -6.16 -6.84
C TYR A 254 9.70 -5.12 -6.01
N GLY A 255 8.38 -5.04 -6.15
CA GLY A 255 7.56 -4.19 -5.29
C GLY A 255 6.08 -4.18 -5.69
N ARG A 256 5.29 -3.47 -4.88
CA ARG A 256 3.86 -3.26 -5.12
C ARG A 256 3.58 -1.82 -5.50
N PHE A 257 3.02 -1.63 -6.68
CA PHE A 257 2.42 -0.36 -7.08
C PHE A 257 1.00 -0.28 -6.53
N ASP A 258 0.74 0.74 -5.73
CA ASP A 258 -0.59 1.10 -5.27
C ASP A 258 -1.07 2.29 -6.13
N LEU A 259 -2.10 2.03 -6.96
CA LEU A 259 -2.52 2.95 -8.03
C LEU A 259 -4.03 3.05 -8.15
N LYS A 260 -4.49 4.10 -8.82
CA LYS A 260 -5.84 4.17 -9.37
C LYS A 260 -5.83 4.24 -10.89
N VAL A 261 -6.86 3.70 -11.52
CA VAL A 261 -7.04 3.67 -12.97
C VAL A 261 -8.50 3.92 -13.36
N ALA A 262 -8.72 4.62 -14.47
CA ALA A 262 -10.07 4.98 -14.92
C ALA A 262 -10.91 3.76 -15.37
N SER A 263 -10.29 2.77 -16.01
CA SER A 263 -10.95 1.54 -16.44
C SER A 263 -9.95 0.38 -16.59
N LEU A 264 -10.45 -0.86 -16.73
CA LEU A 264 -9.58 -2.01 -17.06
C LEU A 264 -8.97 -1.91 -18.47
N ASP A 265 -9.68 -1.32 -19.44
CA ASP A 265 -9.13 -1.07 -20.78
C ASP A 265 -7.93 -0.11 -20.70
N ASP A 266 -8.09 0.98 -19.95
CA ASP A 266 -7.04 1.95 -19.68
C ASP A 266 -5.83 1.29 -18.99
N LEU A 267 -6.06 0.38 -18.03
CA LEU A 267 -5.00 -0.39 -17.39
C LEU A 267 -4.18 -1.18 -18.41
N TYR A 268 -4.82 -1.86 -19.35
CA TYR A 268 -4.12 -2.66 -20.37
C TYR A 268 -3.48 -1.82 -21.48
N ARG A 269 -3.90 -0.57 -21.65
CA ARG A 269 -3.35 0.39 -22.61
C ARG A 269 -2.28 1.28 -22.00
N GLY A 270 -2.02 1.17 -20.69
CA GLY A 270 -1.09 2.05 -19.98
C GLY A 270 -1.58 3.50 -19.87
N LYS A 271 -2.88 3.75 -19.95
CA LYS A 271 -3.47 5.10 -19.95
C LYS A 271 -4.22 5.37 -18.66
N ASN A 272 -4.36 6.66 -18.29
CA ASN A 272 -5.14 7.07 -17.12
C ASN A 272 -4.80 6.27 -15.85
N ILE A 273 -3.52 5.94 -15.66
CA ILE A 273 -2.99 5.28 -14.47
C ILE A 273 -2.35 6.34 -13.59
N LYS A 274 -2.66 6.33 -12.30
CA LYS A 274 -2.03 7.18 -11.30
C LYS A 274 -1.52 6.35 -10.12
N ILE A 275 -0.20 6.17 -10.09
CA ILE A 275 0.55 5.47 -9.05
C ILE A 275 0.71 6.45 -7.89
N MET A 276 0.10 6.11 -6.75
CA MET A 276 0.11 6.93 -5.55
C MET A 276 1.27 6.54 -4.63
N GLU A 277 1.67 5.27 -4.67
CA GLU A 277 2.74 4.69 -3.84
C GLU A 277 3.37 3.49 -4.55
N LEU A 278 4.67 3.30 -4.30
CA LEU A 278 5.40 2.09 -4.64
C LEU A 278 6.10 1.59 -3.38
N ASN A 279 5.70 0.42 -2.92
CA ASN A 279 6.26 -0.26 -1.75
C ASN A 279 7.32 -1.27 -2.21
N GLY A 280 8.44 -1.38 -1.50
CA GLY A 280 9.57 -2.23 -1.90
C GLY A 280 9.43 -3.70 -1.51
N VAL A 281 10.55 -4.31 -1.08
CA VAL A 281 10.66 -5.75 -0.79
C VAL A 281 9.75 -6.23 0.34
N SER A 282 9.35 -5.33 1.26
CA SER A 282 8.41 -5.63 2.34
C SER A 282 6.96 -5.82 1.86
N SER A 283 6.70 -5.59 0.57
CA SER A 283 5.36 -5.74 0.00
C SER A 283 4.93 -7.18 -0.14
N ASP A 284 3.86 -7.50 0.59
CA ASP A 284 3.13 -8.74 0.36
C ASP A 284 2.28 -8.69 -0.92
N PRO A 285 2.09 -9.85 -1.59
CA PRO A 285 1.10 -9.99 -2.64
C PRO A 285 -0.31 -9.83 -2.06
N GLY A 286 -0.96 -8.69 -2.33
CA GLY A 286 -2.25 -8.34 -1.72
C GLY A 286 -3.35 -9.41 -1.90
N HIS A 287 -3.33 -10.19 -2.97
CA HIS A 287 -4.36 -11.19 -3.27
C HIS A 287 -4.41 -12.33 -2.24
N ILE A 288 -3.35 -12.54 -1.45
CA ILE A 288 -3.35 -13.56 -0.40
C ILE A 288 -4.28 -13.19 0.76
N TYR A 289 -4.66 -11.92 0.87
CA TYR A 289 -5.58 -11.41 1.89
C TYR A 289 -7.04 -11.36 1.40
N ASP A 290 -7.35 -11.96 0.24
CA ASP A 290 -8.74 -12.12 -0.15
C ASP A 290 -9.45 -13.09 0.82
N PRO A 291 -10.66 -12.77 1.33
CA PRO A 291 -11.40 -13.61 2.27
C PRO A 291 -11.69 -15.04 1.79
N SER A 292 -11.72 -15.25 0.47
CA SER A 292 -11.94 -16.55 -0.18
C SER A 292 -10.63 -17.31 -0.45
N TYR A 293 -9.48 -16.67 -0.25
CA TYR A 293 -8.18 -17.28 -0.50
C TYR A 293 -7.84 -18.29 0.60
N ARG A 294 -7.24 -19.42 0.21
CA ARG A 294 -6.95 -20.51 1.14
C ARG A 294 -5.55 -20.32 1.73
N LEU A 295 -5.40 -20.55 3.02
CA LEU A 295 -4.13 -20.36 3.75
C LEU A 295 -2.94 -21.07 3.09
N TRP A 296 -3.11 -22.34 2.69
CA TRP A 296 -2.02 -23.07 2.02
C TRP A 296 -1.64 -22.48 0.66
N LYS A 297 -2.59 -21.86 -0.06
CA LYS A 297 -2.29 -21.12 -1.31
C LYS A 297 -1.53 -19.84 -1.01
N ALA A 298 -1.93 -19.11 0.05
CA ALA A 298 -1.20 -17.94 0.52
C ALA A 298 0.26 -18.28 0.82
N TYR A 299 0.53 -19.37 1.56
CA TYR A 299 1.90 -19.82 1.84
C TYR A 299 2.66 -20.27 0.59
N ARG A 300 2.02 -20.99 -0.33
CA ARG A 300 2.62 -21.35 -1.62
C ARG A 300 3.08 -20.11 -2.39
N ASP A 301 2.23 -19.08 -2.45
CA ASP A 301 2.54 -17.87 -3.18
C ASP A 301 3.63 -17.05 -2.46
N LEU A 302 3.56 -16.94 -1.13
CA LEU A 302 4.64 -16.34 -0.33
C LEU A 302 5.99 -17.04 -0.55
N CYS A 303 6.04 -18.37 -0.59
CA CYS A 303 7.25 -19.12 -0.93
C CYS A 303 7.79 -18.72 -2.32
N TRP A 304 6.91 -18.56 -3.31
CA TRP A 304 7.32 -18.08 -4.64
C TRP A 304 7.92 -16.67 -4.59
N HIS A 305 7.27 -15.75 -3.88
CA HIS A 305 7.72 -14.36 -3.73
C HIS A 305 9.06 -14.27 -3.00
N TRP A 306 9.23 -14.97 -1.89
CA TRP A 306 10.49 -14.95 -1.13
C TRP A 306 11.63 -15.58 -1.93
N LYS A 307 11.38 -16.67 -2.66
CA LYS A 307 12.36 -17.24 -3.59
C LYS A 307 12.73 -16.26 -4.70
N ARG A 308 11.76 -15.52 -5.24
CA ARG A 308 11.98 -14.48 -6.26
C ARG A 308 12.89 -13.38 -5.72
N SER A 309 12.59 -12.83 -4.54
CA SER A 309 13.41 -11.82 -3.85
C SER A 309 14.83 -12.33 -3.55
N ALA A 310 14.97 -13.55 -3.02
CA ALA A 310 16.29 -14.14 -2.78
C ALA A 310 17.09 -14.31 -4.08
N THR A 311 16.43 -14.69 -5.18
CA THR A 311 17.08 -14.82 -6.49
C THR A 311 17.56 -13.47 -7.01
N ILE A 312 16.73 -12.42 -6.92
CA ILE A 312 17.10 -11.05 -7.28
C ILE A 312 18.33 -10.60 -6.47
N SER A 313 18.27 -10.79 -5.14
CA SER A 313 19.38 -10.45 -4.24
C SER A 313 20.67 -11.16 -4.62
N ILE A 314 20.64 -12.47 -4.89
CA ILE A 314 21.83 -13.24 -5.29
C ILE A 314 22.43 -12.69 -6.60
N ILE A 315 21.59 -12.31 -7.57
CA ILE A 315 22.07 -11.74 -8.83
C ILE A 315 22.71 -10.37 -8.60
N ASN A 316 22.06 -9.49 -7.82
CA ASN A 316 22.59 -8.16 -7.49
C ASN A 316 23.91 -8.26 -6.70
N GLN A 317 24.02 -9.22 -5.77
CA GLN A 317 25.25 -9.48 -5.02
C GLN A 317 26.42 -9.86 -5.94
N LYS A 318 26.18 -10.70 -6.96
CA LYS A 318 27.20 -11.03 -7.97
C LYS A 318 27.62 -9.83 -8.81
N SER A 319 26.76 -8.82 -8.92
CA SER A 319 27.02 -7.55 -9.59
C SER A 319 27.60 -6.48 -8.66
N GLY A 320 27.96 -6.82 -7.41
CA GLY A 320 28.64 -5.93 -6.46
C GLY A 320 27.73 -5.22 -5.45
N VAL A 321 26.42 -5.50 -5.43
CA VAL A 321 25.52 -4.92 -4.42
C VAL A 321 25.51 -5.79 -3.16
N ALA A 322 26.18 -5.34 -2.11
CA ALA A 322 26.16 -6.02 -0.82
C ALA A 322 24.83 -5.80 -0.06
N PRO A 323 24.25 -6.82 0.60
CA PRO A 323 23.18 -6.62 1.56
C PRO A 323 23.70 -5.83 2.77
N LEU A 324 22.83 -5.05 3.40
CA LEU A 324 23.19 -4.28 4.59
C LEU A 324 23.57 -5.20 5.76
N PRO A 325 24.55 -4.83 6.60
CA PRO A 325 24.81 -5.51 7.86
C PRO A 325 23.57 -5.57 8.76
N LEU A 326 23.45 -6.64 9.56
CA LEU A 326 22.34 -6.81 10.51
C LEU A 326 22.17 -5.63 11.48
N GLY A 327 23.28 -5.03 11.92
CA GLY A 327 23.25 -3.87 12.82
C GLY A 327 22.61 -2.64 12.20
N GLU A 328 22.82 -2.40 10.90
CA GLU A 328 22.21 -1.27 10.19
C GLU A 328 20.71 -1.49 10.00
N VAL A 329 20.30 -2.70 9.61
CA VAL A 329 18.88 -3.05 9.50
C VAL A 329 18.17 -2.89 10.85
N TRP A 330 18.81 -3.29 11.94
CA TRP A 330 18.28 -3.08 13.29
C TRP A 330 18.17 -1.60 13.66
N GLY A 331 19.13 -0.77 13.22
CA GLY A 331 19.06 0.69 13.35
C GLY A 331 17.83 1.28 12.66
N ILE A 332 17.61 0.92 11.40
CA ILE A 332 16.43 1.35 10.61
C ILE A 332 15.13 0.96 11.34
N VAL A 333 15.04 -0.31 11.76
CA VAL A 333 13.86 -0.83 12.45
C VAL A 333 13.59 -0.08 13.75
N LYS A 334 14.62 0.20 14.56
CA LYS A 334 14.47 0.95 15.82
C LYS A 334 13.99 2.38 15.61
N THR A 335 14.48 3.08 14.59
CA THR A 335 14.13 4.47 14.31
C THR A 335 12.65 4.64 13.94
N HIS A 336 12.02 3.60 13.40
CA HIS A 336 10.68 3.69 12.82
C HIS A 336 9.63 2.80 13.54
N LEU A 337 10.02 1.96 14.50
CA LEU A 337 9.09 1.17 15.34
C LEU A 337 8.62 1.89 16.61
N ILE A 338 9.23 3.03 16.98
CA ILE A 338 8.93 3.78 18.20
C ILE A 338 7.83 4.82 17.95
#